data_AF-A0A9D4W701-F1
#
_entry.id   AF-A0A9D4W701-F1
#
_cell.length_a   1.000
_cell.length_b   1.000
_cell.length_c   1.000
_cell.angle_alpha   90.00
_cell.angle_beta   90.00
_cell.angle_gamma   90.00
#
_symmetry.space_group_name_H-M   'P 1'
#
loop_
_entity.id
_entity.type
_entity.pdbx_description
1 polymer ?
#
loop_
_entity_poly.entity_id
_entity_poly.type
_entity_poly.pdbx_seq_one_letter_code
_entity_poly.pdbx_strand_id
1 'polypeptide(L)'
;MENYKWIHFFDFDWRLGINGLSIGPILLTGFITTLATLAAQPVTREYQLFYFLMLAMYSGQIGQFSSQDILLFFIMWELELIPVYLLLSIWGGKKRFYSATKFILYTAGASVFLLMGILGIGLYGSNKPTFNFETLINRSYPVALEIIFYTAFLISFAVKSPI
;
A
#
# COMPACT_ATOMS: atom_id res chain seq x y z
N MET A 1 9.12 8.83 16.24
CA MET A 1 9.55 7.62 15.52
C MET A 1 9.32 6.46 16.46
N GLU A 2 8.38 5.59 16.11
CA GLU A 2 8.09 4.40 16.91
C GLU A 2 8.65 3.19 16.17
N ASN A 3 9.60 2.48 16.77
CA ASN A 3 10.35 1.38 16.17
C ASN A 3 10.13 0.12 17.01
N TYR A 4 9.43 -0.89 16.46
CA TYR A 4 9.35 -2.23 17.06
C TYR A 4 9.99 -3.28 16.17
N LYS A 5 10.93 -4.05 16.70
CA LYS A 5 11.55 -5.18 15.99
C LYS A 5 10.53 -6.31 15.82
N TRP A 6 10.10 -6.60 14.59
CA TRP A 6 9.09 -7.64 14.33
C TRP A 6 9.72 -8.98 13.96
N ILE A 7 10.78 -9.00 13.16
CA ILE A 7 11.47 -10.23 12.73
C ILE A 7 12.98 -10.05 12.95
N HIS A 8 13.66 -11.04 13.56
CA HIS A 8 15.10 -10.96 13.86
C HIS A 8 16.02 -11.44 12.71
N PHE A 9 15.49 -12.19 11.74
CA PHE A 9 16.27 -12.74 10.61
C PHE A 9 16.36 -11.82 9.40
N PHE A 10 15.36 -10.96 9.21
CA PHE A 10 15.37 -9.83 8.29
C PHE A 10 15.45 -8.57 9.16
N ASP A 11 16.18 -7.53 8.76
CA ASP A 11 16.15 -6.22 9.45
C ASP A 11 14.81 -5.53 9.13
N PHE A 12 13.72 -6.15 9.59
CA PHE A 12 12.35 -5.71 9.41
C PHE A 12 11.88 -5.17 10.76
N ASP A 13 12.01 -3.85 10.88
CA ASP A 13 11.43 -3.09 11.96
C ASP A 13 10.06 -2.58 11.52
N TRP A 14 9.15 -2.46 12.48
CA TRP A 14 7.92 -1.71 12.34
C TRP A 14 8.24 -0.25 12.61
N ARG A 15 8.65 0.49 11.58
CA ARG A 15 8.95 1.93 11.70
C ARG A 15 7.80 2.74 11.12
N LEU A 16 7.08 3.39 12.02
CA LEU A 16 6.08 4.37 11.64
C LEU A 16 6.61 5.77 11.90
N GLY A 17 6.49 6.62 10.88
CA GLY A 17 6.88 8.01 11.00
C GLY A 17 6.10 8.89 10.03
N ILE A 18 5.63 9.99 10.57
CA ILE A 18 4.86 10.99 9.84
C ILE A 18 5.84 12.08 9.42
N ASN A 19 6.16 12.11 8.13
CA ASN A 19 6.99 13.15 7.53
C ASN A 19 6.10 14.25 6.93
N GLY A 20 6.66 15.43 6.61
CA GLY A 20 5.90 16.54 6.02
C GLY A 20 5.15 16.19 4.72
N LEU A 21 5.65 15.22 3.95
CA LEU A 21 4.98 14.68 2.76
C LEU A 21 3.78 13.77 3.08
N SER A 22 3.77 13.11 4.24
CA SER A 22 2.71 12.18 4.65
C SER A 22 1.52 12.92 5.29
N ILE A 23 1.74 14.08 5.89
CA ILE A 23 0.69 14.83 6.61
C ILE A 23 -0.47 15.22 5.68
N GLY A 24 -0.16 15.73 4.49
CA GLY A 24 -1.18 16.16 3.53
C GLY A 24 -2.14 15.02 3.13
N PRO A 25 -1.63 13.90 2.60
CA PRO A 25 -2.45 12.75 2.25
C PRO A 25 -3.20 12.16 3.44
N ILE A 26 -2.58 12.03 4.63
CA ILE A 26 -3.24 11.48 5.81
C ILE A 26 -4.44 12.34 6.23
N LEU A 27 -4.30 13.66 6.22
CA LEU A 27 -5.37 14.58 6.58
C LEU A 27 -6.50 14.55 5.53
N LEU A 28 -6.13 14.50 4.24
CA LEU A 28 -7.08 14.36 3.14
C LEU A 28 -7.86 13.05 3.24
N THR A 29 -7.18 11.93 3.50
CA THR A 29 -7.80 10.62 3.69
C THR A 29 -8.77 10.65 4.87
N GLY A 30 -8.39 11.23 6.02
CA GLY A 30 -9.29 11.44 7.16
C GLY A 30 -10.55 12.23 6.80
N PHE A 31 -10.38 13.32 6.05
CA PHE A 31 -11.49 14.15 5.62
C PHE A 31 -12.44 13.41 4.67
N ILE A 32 -11.90 12.74 3.65
CA ILE A 32 -12.68 11.99 2.66
C ILE A 32 -13.40 10.81 3.32
N THR A 33 -12.74 10.04 4.18
CA THR A 33 -13.37 8.90 4.85
C THR A 33 -14.50 9.35 5.77
N THR A 34 -14.36 10.51 6.44
CA THR A 34 -15.43 11.09 7.25
C THR A 34 -16.64 11.44 6.39
N LEU A 35 -16.42 12.10 5.25
CA LEU A 35 -17.49 12.40 4.28
C LEU A 35 -18.12 11.14 3.69
N ALA A 36 -17.31 10.13 3.36
CA ALA A 36 -17.79 8.85 2.82
C ALA A 36 -18.64 8.09 3.84
N THR A 37 -18.29 8.15 5.13
CA THR A 37 -19.07 7.56 6.21
C THR A 37 -20.43 8.26 6.36
N LEU A 38 -20.46 9.59 6.24
CA LEU A 38 -21.72 10.35 6.22
C LEU A 38 -22.56 10.05 4.97
N ALA A 39 -21.94 9.91 3.81
CA ALA A 39 -22.62 9.55 2.56
C ALA A 39 -23.12 8.09 2.53
N ALA A 40 -22.55 7.21 3.37
CA ALA A 40 -22.93 5.80 3.47
C ALA A 40 -24.20 5.53 4.31
N GLN A 41 -24.88 6.58 4.79
CA GLN A 41 -26.18 6.47 5.46
C GLN A 41 -27.26 5.61 4.74
N PRO A 42 -27.37 5.57 3.40
CA PRO A 42 -28.38 4.75 2.73
C PRO A 42 -27.98 3.27 2.58
N VAL A 43 -26.81 2.84 3.07
CA VAL A 43 -26.37 1.44 3.01
C VAL A 43 -27.12 0.61 4.06
N THR A 44 -28.24 0.01 3.65
CA THR A 44 -29.08 -0.82 4.52
C THR A 44 -28.70 -2.31 4.51
N ARG A 45 -27.90 -2.74 3.53
CA ARG A 45 -27.46 -4.12 3.37
C ARG A 45 -26.09 -4.34 4.00
N GLU A 46 -26.02 -5.22 5.00
CA GLU A 46 -24.79 -5.63 5.71
C GLU A 46 -23.92 -4.46 6.21
N TYR A 47 -24.56 -3.52 6.91
CA TYR A 47 -23.92 -2.31 7.43
C TYR A 47 -22.66 -2.61 8.27
N GLN A 48 -22.67 -3.66 9.09
CA GLN A 48 -21.51 -4.03 9.91
C GLN A 48 -20.28 -4.36 9.06
N LEU A 49 -20.49 -5.13 7.99
CA LEU A 49 -19.41 -5.50 7.07
C LEU A 49 -18.94 -4.27 6.29
N PHE A 50 -19.86 -3.44 5.79
CA PHE A 50 -19.49 -2.20 5.09
C PHE A 50 -18.60 -1.27 5.94
N TYR A 51 -19.00 -0.97 7.18
CA TYR A 51 -18.21 -0.11 8.07
C TYR A 51 -16.88 -0.75 8.48
N PHE A 52 -16.86 -2.07 8.71
CA PHE A 52 -15.61 -2.78 8.98
C PHE A 52 -14.63 -2.66 7.82
N LEU A 53 -15.08 -2.86 6.57
CA LEU A 53 -14.25 -2.74 5.40
C LEU A 53 -13.80 -1.30 5.15
N MET A 54 -14.68 -0.33 5.35
CA MET A 54 -14.33 1.09 5.24
C MET A 54 -13.23 1.49 6.24
N LEU A 55 -13.33 1.04 7.50
CA LEU A 55 -12.31 1.28 8.52
C LEU A 55 -11.01 0.53 8.22
N ALA A 56 -11.10 -0.71 7.74
CA ALA A 56 -9.93 -1.48 7.30
C ALA A 56 -9.21 -0.78 6.14
N MET A 57 -9.95 -0.31 5.14
CA MET A 57 -9.41 0.48 4.02
C MET A 57 -8.74 1.77 4.52
N TYR A 58 -9.41 2.50 5.43
CA TYR A 58 -8.86 3.71 6.04
C TYR A 58 -7.54 3.44 6.77
N SER A 59 -7.47 2.36 7.54
CA SER A 59 -6.24 1.95 8.23
C SER A 59 -5.12 1.59 7.25
N GLY A 60 -5.43 0.91 6.15
CA GLY A 60 -4.47 0.58 5.10
C GLY A 60 -3.93 1.82 4.40
N GLN A 61 -4.79 2.79 4.09
CA GLN A 61 -4.39 4.06 3.47
C GLN A 61 -3.45 4.88 4.36
N ILE A 62 -3.80 5.04 5.64
CA ILE A 62 -2.92 5.73 6.61
C ILE A 62 -1.61 4.95 6.79
N GLY A 63 -1.69 3.63 6.90
CA GLY A 63 -0.52 2.75 7.03
C GLY A 63 0.46 2.93 5.87
N GLN A 64 -0.05 3.01 4.64
CA GLN A 64 0.77 3.23 3.44
C GLN A 64 1.57 4.54 3.52
N PHE A 65 0.95 5.65 3.95
CA PHE A 65 1.64 6.94 4.06
C PHE A 65 2.53 7.09 5.30
N SER A 66 2.31 6.27 6.33
CA SER A 66 3.06 6.31 7.59
C SER A 66 4.24 5.35 7.65
N SER A 67 4.31 4.41 6.70
CA SER A 67 5.35 3.37 6.65
C SER A 67 6.71 3.95 6.27
N GLN A 68 7.71 3.78 7.14
CA GLN A 68 9.11 4.15 6.85
C GLN A 68 9.96 2.96 6.36
N ASP A 69 9.35 1.78 6.27
CA ASP A 69 9.94 0.60 5.65
C ASP A 69 9.20 0.28 4.36
N ILE A 70 9.96 0.04 3.29
CA ILE A 70 9.38 -0.20 1.96
C ILE A 70 8.61 -1.53 1.90
N LEU A 71 9.00 -2.51 2.71
CA LEU A 71 8.27 -3.78 2.84
C LEU A 71 6.98 -3.60 3.64
N LEU A 72 6.99 -2.78 4.69
CA LEU A 72 5.77 -2.42 5.43
C LEU A 72 4.80 -1.65 4.52
N PHE A 73 5.32 -0.76 3.68
CA PHE A 73 4.55 -0.07 2.64
C PHE A 73 3.87 -1.07 1.70
N PHE A 74 4.58 -2.11 1.24
CA PHE A 74 3.99 -3.17 0.42
C PHE A 74 2.88 -3.95 1.13
N ILE A 75 3.08 -4.31 2.40
CA ILE A 75 2.05 -4.99 3.20
C ILE A 75 0.80 -4.12 3.31
N MET A 76 0.96 -2.83 3.61
CA MET A 76 -0.17 -1.89 3.71
C MET A 76 -0.86 -1.68 2.36
N TRP A 77 -0.09 -1.66 1.27
CA TRP A 77 -0.59 -1.59 -0.10
C TRP A 77 -1.47 -2.79 -0.46
N GLU A 78 -1.06 -4.01 -0.10
CA GLU A 78 -1.86 -5.22 -0.31
C GLU A 78 -3.06 -5.33 0.64
N LEU A 79 -2.90 -4.85 1.88
CA LEU A 79 -3.97 -4.84 2.87
C LEU A 79 -5.15 -3.98 2.41
N GLU A 80 -4.90 -2.84 1.73
CA GLU A 80 -5.96 -2.01 1.15
C GLU A 80 -6.73 -2.70 0.01
N LEU A 81 -6.09 -3.62 -0.74
CA LEU A 81 -6.73 -4.28 -1.88
C LEU A 81 -7.90 -5.19 -1.46
N ILE A 82 -7.79 -5.83 -0.30
CA ILE A 82 -8.80 -6.79 0.19
C ILE A 82 -10.15 -6.09 0.50
N PRO A 83 -10.19 -5.01 1.31
CA PRO A 83 -11.40 -4.23 1.52
C PRO A 83 -11.99 -3.67 0.24
N VAL A 84 -11.17 -3.11 -0.66
CA VAL A 84 -11.66 -2.54 -1.92
C VAL A 84 -12.31 -3.61 -2.80
N TYR A 85 -11.69 -4.78 -2.92
CA TYR A 85 -12.23 -5.90 -3.69
C TYR A 85 -13.60 -6.34 -3.16
N LEU A 86 -13.73 -6.52 -1.85
CA LEU A 86 -14.99 -6.94 -1.24
C LEU A 86 -16.07 -5.85 -1.33
N LEU A 87 -15.71 -4.58 -1.16
CA LEU A 87 -16.62 -3.44 -1.36
C LEU A 87 -17.18 -3.44 -2.79
N LEU A 88 -16.31 -3.60 -3.79
CA LEU A 88 -16.71 -3.70 -5.20
C LEU A 88 -17.55 -4.96 -5.48
N SER A 89 -17.21 -6.10 -4.87
CA SER A 89 -17.91 -7.37 -5.13
C SER A 89 -19.33 -7.40 -4.54
N ILE A 90 -19.55 -6.78 -3.38
CA ILE A 90 -20.83 -6.84 -2.66
C ILE A 90 -21.72 -5.64 -3.02
N TRP A 91 -21.18 -4.41 -2.94
CA TRP A 91 -21.92 -3.16 -3.16
C TRP A 91 -21.68 -2.54 -4.54
N GLY A 92 -20.85 -3.15 -5.40
CA GLY A 92 -20.67 -2.69 -6.78
C GLY A 92 -21.93 -2.84 -7.64
N GLY A 93 -21.95 -2.08 -8.74
CA GLY A 93 -23.07 -2.03 -9.69
C GLY A 93 -23.21 -3.26 -10.61
N LYS A 94 -23.69 -3.03 -11.84
CA LYS A 94 -23.87 -4.12 -12.81
C LYS A 94 -22.52 -4.78 -13.12
N LYS A 95 -22.50 -6.12 -13.17
CA LYS A 95 -21.29 -6.95 -13.36
C LYS A 95 -20.22 -6.81 -12.25
N ARG A 96 -20.63 -6.52 -11.01
CA ARG A 96 -19.74 -6.38 -9.82
C ARG A 96 -18.63 -7.42 -9.68
N PHE A 97 -18.94 -8.71 -9.81
CA PHE A 97 -17.93 -9.78 -9.75
C PHE A 97 -16.87 -9.64 -10.84
N TYR A 98 -17.27 -9.38 -12.09
CA TYR A 98 -16.33 -9.19 -13.19
C TYR A 98 -15.44 -7.97 -12.99
N SER A 99 -16.00 -6.85 -12.52
CA SER A 99 -15.24 -5.63 -12.24
C SER A 99 -14.26 -5.83 -11.07
N ALA A 100 -14.72 -6.47 -9.99
CA ALA A 100 -13.89 -6.75 -8.81
C ALA A 100 -12.74 -7.73 -9.14
N THR A 101 -13.03 -8.83 -9.86
CA THR A 101 -12.00 -9.79 -10.27
C THR A 101 -10.99 -9.17 -11.22
N LYS A 102 -11.41 -8.32 -12.16
CA LYS A 102 -10.46 -7.58 -13.00
C LYS A 102 -9.59 -6.65 -12.16
N PHE A 103 -10.20 -5.85 -11.28
CA PHE A 103 -9.49 -4.91 -10.43
C PHE A 103 -8.37 -5.60 -9.64
N ILE A 104 -8.70 -6.70 -8.93
CA ILE A 104 -7.70 -7.43 -8.14
C ILE A 104 -6.64 -8.09 -9.02
N LEU A 105 -6.98 -8.61 -10.20
CA LEU A 105 -6.00 -9.23 -11.09
C LEU A 105 -4.98 -8.21 -11.61
N TYR A 106 -5.44 -7.01 -11.99
CA TYR A 106 -4.55 -5.94 -12.44
C TYR A 106 -3.69 -5.41 -11.29
N THR A 107 -4.28 -5.13 -10.13
CA THR A 107 -3.56 -4.56 -8.99
C THR A 107 -2.64 -5.56 -8.29
N ALA A 108 -3.03 -6.83 -8.15
CA ALA A 108 -2.14 -7.88 -7.63
C ALA A 108 -1.03 -8.23 -8.64
N GLY A 109 -1.33 -8.23 -9.95
CA GLY A 109 -0.30 -8.38 -10.97
C GLY A 109 0.75 -7.26 -10.89
N ALA A 110 0.31 -6.03 -10.65
CA ALA A 110 1.19 -4.89 -10.43
C ALA A 110 1.98 -4.99 -9.11
N SER A 111 1.36 -5.47 -8.01
CA SER A 111 2.04 -5.59 -6.71
C SER A 111 3.22 -6.56 -6.76
N VAL A 112 3.18 -7.60 -7.61
CA VAL A 112 4.32 -8.51 -7.83
C VAL A 112 5.54 -7.76 -8.38
N PHE A 113 5.37 -6.83 -9.32
CA PHE A 113 6.48 -6.02 -9.83
C PHE A 113 7.06 -5.11 -8.75
N LEU A 114 6.19 -4.54 -7.90
CA LEU A 114 6.60 -3.72 -6.77
C LEU A 114 7.42 -4.54 -5.76
N LEU A 115 6.96 -5.75 -5.42
CA LEU A 115 7.68 -6.68 -4.54
C LEU A 115 9.04 -7.05 -5.10
N MET A 116 9.13 -7.31 -6.40
CA MET A 116 10.38 -7.65 -7.07
C MET A 116 11.39 -6.49 -7.02
N GLY A 117 10.92 -5.25 -7.18
CA GLY A 117 11.74 -4.04 -6.99
C GLY A 117 12.21 -3.88 -5.54
N ILE A 118 11.31 -4.06 -4.58
CA ILE A 118 11.63 -3.97 -3.14
C ILE A 118 12.67 -4.99 -2.72
N LEU A 119 12.46 -6.27 -3.05
CA LEU A 119 13.39 -7.34 -2.72
C LEU A 119 14.71 -7.14 -3.46
N GLY A 120 14.65 -6.72 -4.72
CA GLY A 120 15.83 -6.40 -5.52
C GLY A 120 16.72 -5.36 -4.85
N ILE A 121 16.16 -4.23 -4.41
CA ILE A 121 16.93 -3.17 -3.74
C ILE A 121 17.34 -3.60 -2.33
N GLY A 122 16.45 -4.21 -1.55
CA GLY A 122 16.71 -4.59 -0.15
C GLY A 122 17.79 -5.68 0.01
N LEU A 123 17.90 -6.57 -0.99
CA LEU A 123 18.93 -7.62 -1.04
C LEU A 123 20.21 -7.18 -1.77
N TYR A 124 20.17 -6.06 -2.50
CA TYR A 124 21.32 -5.60 -3.28
C TYR A 124 22.48 -5.13 -2.39
N GLY A 125 23.64 -5.75 -2.55
CA GLY A 125 24.91 -5.27 -2.01
C GLY A 125 25.07 -5.35 -0.48
N SER A 126 24.28 -6.16 0.23
CA SER A 126 24.32 -6.27 1.70
C SER A 126 24.40 -7.72 2.19
N ASN A 127 25.26 -7.99 3.18
CA ASN A 127 25.22 -9.24 3.96
C ASN A 127 24.00 -9.32 4.91
N LYS A 128 23.34 -8.18 5.17
CA LYS A 128 22.09 -8.09 5.93
C LYS A 128 21.04 -7.33 5.12
N PRO A 129 19.92 -7.96 4.74
CA PRO A 129 18.84 -7.28 4.05
C PRO A 129 18.23 -6.20 4.94
N THR A 130 18.15 -4.97 4.42
CA THR A 130 17.50 -3.82 5.09
C THR A 130 16.40 -3.27 4.18
N PHE A 131 15.25 -2.95 4.76
CA PHE A 131 14.10 -2.39 4.05
C PHE A 131 13.76 -0.96 4.48
N ASN A 132 14.60 -0.35 5.31
CA ASN A 132 14.43 1.01 5.78
C ASN A 132 14.73 2.04 4.67
N PHE A 133 13.78 2.95 4.41
CA PHE A 133 13.94 4.02 3.43
C PHE A 133 15.24 4.83 3.62
N GLU A 134 15.61 5.19 4.85
CA GLU A 134 16.82 6.02 5.08
C GLU A 134 18.10 5.31 4.66
N THR A 135 18.17 3.99 4.89
CA THR A 135 19.34 3.18 4.47
C THR A 135 19.36 2.94 2.97
N LEU A 136 18.18 2.83 2.36
CA LEU A 136 18.01 2.58 0.93
C LEU A 136 18.37 3.81 0.09
N ILE A 137 18.01 5.02 0.55
CA ILE A 137 18.28 6.29 -0.12
C ILE A 137 19.78 6.63 -0.10
N ASN A 138 20.47 6.33 1.00
CA ASN A 138 21.90 6.64 1.15
C ASN A 138 22.83 5.64 0.45
N ARG A 139 22.27 4.64 -0.24
CA ARG A 139 23.05 3.60 -0.92
C ARG A 139 23.26 3.97 -2.38
N SER A 140 24.49 3.88 -2.86
CA SER A 140 24.79 4.08 -4.29
C SER A 140 24.50 2.81 -5.08
N TYR A 141 23.63 2.94 -6.08
CA TYR A 141 23.34 1.89 -7.06
C TYR A 141 23.97 2.26 -8.41
N PRO A 142 24.39 1.27 -9.23
CA PRO A 142 24.76 1.54 -10.60
C PRO A 142 23.51 1.95 -11.41
N VAL A 143 23.66 2.93 -12.29
CA VAL A 143 22.57 3.56 -13.07
C VAL A 143 21.69 2.53 -13.78
N ALA A 144 22.26 1.45 -14.30
CA ALA A 144 21.50 0.38 -14.97
C ALA A 144 20.48 -0.31 -14.04
N LEU A 145 20.85 -0.56 -12.77
CA LEU A 145 19.93 -1.16 -11.80
C LEU A 145 18.90 -0.16 -11.30
N GLU A 146 19.29 1.10 -11.12
CA GLU A 146 18.37 2.17 -10.76
C GLU A 146 17.24 2.32 -11.78
N ILE A 147 17.57 2.28 -13.08
CA ILE A 147 16.57 2.31 -14.17
C ILE A 147 15.63 1.10 -14.08
N ILE A 148 16.15 -0.11 -13.85
CA ILE A 148 15.33 -1.33 -13.74
C ILE A 148 14.35 -1.20 -12.57
N PHE A 149 14.83 -0.84 -11.39
CA PHE A 149 13.96 -0.69 -10.22
C PHE A 149 12.96 0.45 -10.40
N TYR A 150 13.38 1.58 -10.96
CA TYR A 150 12.50 2.69 -11.28
C TYR A 150 11.37 2.26 -12.22
N THR A 151 11.67 1.51 -13.29
CA THR A 151 10.63 1.00 -14.20
C THR A 151 9.67 0.03 -13.52
N ALA A 152 10.17 -0.83 -12.61
CA ALA A 152 9.31 -1.76 -11.86
C ALA A 152 8.34 -1.00 -10.93
N PHE A 153 8.83 0.02 -10.23
CA PHE A 153 7.97 0.91 -9.44
C PHE A 153 6.99 1.68 -10.32
N LEU A 154 7.45 2.24 -11.43
CA LEU A 154 6.62 3.03 -12.34
C LEU A 154 5.45 2.20 -12.88
N ILE A 155 5.69 0.96 -13.33
CA ILE A 155 4.63 0.05 -13.77
C ILE A 155 3.64 -0.21 -12.62
N SER A 156 4.16 -0.45 -11.43
CA SER A 156 3.32 -0.76 -10.27
C SER A 156 2.41 0.41 -9.87
N PHE A 157 2.96 1.63 -9.87
CA PHE A 157 2.21 2.85 -9.58
C PHE A 157 1.27 3.24 -10.73
N ALA A 158 1.66 3.02 -11.99
CA ALA A 158 0.83 3.31 -13.17
C ALA A 158 -0.45 2.47 -13.22
N VAL A 159 -0.44 1.28 -12.65
CA VAL A 159 -1.65 0.45 -12.58
C VAL A 159 -2.63 0.97 -11.52
N LYS A 160 -2.15 1.53 -10.40
CA LYS A 160 -3.02 2.08 -9.34
C LYS A 160 -3.44 3.53 -9.61
N SER A 161 -2.56 4.32 -10.23
CA SER A 161 -2.84 5.67 -10.72
C SER A 161 -2.92 5.63 -12.25
N PRO A 162 -4.12 5.66 -12.85
CA PRO A 162 -4.24 5.64 -14.30
C PRO A 162 -3.59 6.91 -14.88
N ILE A 163 -2.36 6.75 -15.38
CA ILE A 163 -1.63 7.71 -16.21
C ILE A 163 -2.10 7.63 -17.66
#